data_AF-A0A290X1F4-F1
#
_entry.id   AF-A0A290X1F4-F1
#
_cell.length_a   1.000
_cell.length_b   1.000
_cell.length_c   1.000
_cell.angle_alpha   90.00
_cell.angle_beta   90.00
_cell.angle_gamma   90.00
#
_symmetry.space_group_name_H-M   'P 1'
#
loop_
_entity.id
_entity.type
_entity.pdbx_description
1 polymer ?
#
loop_
_entity_poly.entity_id
_entity_poly.type
_entity_poly.pdbx_seq_one_letter_code
_entity_poly.pdbx_strand_id
1 'polypeptide(L)'
;MGGRGAEICCASIPRVWYPGMMVLVRWDMPDGLKHIVKEKMVEVEKYDETGSIYIHFFPNDEVRVVVSIYPGYSTAHPIRHYGKPENINP
;
A
#
# COMPACT_ATOMS: atom_id res chain seq x y z
N MET A 1 -5.92 20.23 5.76
CA MET A 1 -4.83 19.27 5.47
C MET A 1 -5.13 17.99 6.24
N GLY A 2 -5.89 17.06 5.65
CA GLY A 2 -6.20 15.77 6.26
C GLY A 2 -5.53 14.69 5.43
N GLY A 3 -4.31 14.32 5.80
CA GLY A 3 -3.61 13.22 5.17
C GLY A 3 -4.33 11.92 5.51
N ARG A 4 -4.76 11.16 4.50
CA ARG A 4 -5.06 9.73 4.67
C ARG A 4 -3.73 9.04 4.96
N GLY A 5 -3.32 9.06 6.22
CA GLY A 5 -2.13 8.39 6.70
C GLY A 5 -2.46 6.92 6.95
N ALA A 6 -1.92 6.05 6.12
CA ALA A 6 -1.84 4.64 6.45
C ALA A 6 -0.61 4.43 7.31
N GLU A 7 -0.81 3.91 8.52
CA GLU A 7 0.29 3.59 9.41
C GLU A 7 0.39 2.07 9.50
N ILE A 8 1.61 1.56 9.31
CA ILE A 8 1.91 0.18 9.65
C ILE A 8 2.36 0.16 11.11
N CYS A 9 1.52 -0.35 12.00
CA CYS A 9 1.93 -0.47 13.40
C CYS A 9 2.99 -1.56 13.52
N CYS A 10 4.16 -1.19 14.05
CA CYS A 10 5.15 -2.12 14.62
C CYS A 10 5.83 -3.10 13.64
N ALA A 11 5.72 -2.93 12.33
CA ALA A 11 6.31 -3.88 11.38
C ALA A 11 7.78 -3.56 11.05
N SER A 12 8.70 -4.29 11.68
CA SER A 12 10.03 -4.53 11.09
C SER A 12 9.87 -5.62 10.05
N ILE A 13 9.57 -5.25 8.79
CA ILE A 13 9.52 -6.23 7.70
C ILE A 13 10.93 -6.83 7.56
N PRO A 14 11.10 -8.16 7.62
CA PRO A 14 12.41 -8.78 7.55
C PRO A 14 13.06 -8.55 6.18
N ARG A 15 14.36 -8.81 6.07
CA ARG A 15 15.06 -8.64 4.79
C ARG A 15 14.69 -9.70 3.76
N VAL A 16 14.27 -10.86 4.23
CA VAL A 16 13.93 -12.02 3.40
C VAL A 16 12.44 -12.29 3.58
N TRP A 17 11.72 -12.28 2.48
CA TRP A 17 10.31 -12.65 2.45
C TRP A 17 10.11 -14.16 2.70
N TYR A 18 8.98 -14.52 3.31
CA TYR A 18 8.52 -15.90 3.44
C TYR A 18 7.00 -15.98 3.22
N PRO A 19 6.49 -17.12 2.71
CA PRO A 19 5.06 -17.30 2.46
C PRO A 19 4.25 -17.21 3.76
N GLY A 20 3.10 -16.52 3.73
CA GLY A 20 2.25 -16.31 4.90
C GLY A 20 2.69 -15.15 5.80
N MET A 21 3.59 -14.28 5.35
CA MET A 21 3.96 -13.07 6.07
C MET A 21 2.79 -12.09 6.11
N MET A 22 2.18 -11.91 7.28
CA MET A 22 1.04 -11.02 7.47
C MET A 22 1.42 -9.79 8.31
N VAL A 23 0.86 -8.64 7.95
CA VAL A 23 1.02 -7.38 8.70
C VAL A 23 -0.34 -6.78 9.01
N LEU A 24 -0.47 -6.17 10.18
CA LEU A 24 -1.64 -5.38 10.54
C LEU A 24 -1.50 -3.99 9.93
N VAL A 25 -2.36 -3.68 8.97
CA VAL A 25 -2.47 -2.34 8.39
C VAL A 25 -3.59 -1.61 9.07
N ARG A 26 -3.31 -0.43 9.63
CA ARG A 26 -4.31 0.45 10.25
C ARG A 26 -4.34 1.78 9.52
N TRP A 27 -5.53 2.25 9.16
CA TRP A 27 -5.67 3.52 8.44
C TRP A 27 -6.96 4.24 8.83
N ASP A 28 -6.91 5.56 8.78
CA ASP A 28 -8.09 6.40 9.01
C ASP A 28 -8.77 6.75 7.67
N MET A 29 -10.04 6.37 7.54
CA MET A 29 -10.93 6.75 6.45
C MET A 29 -11.95 7.77 6.98
N PRO A 30 -11.66 9.08 6.85
CA PRO A 30 -12.61 10.09 7.28
C PRO A 30 -13.87 10.07 6.39
N ASP A 31 -15.04 9.97 7.02
CA ASP A 31 -16.36 10.08 6.39
C ASP A 31 -17.08 11.31 6.96
N GLY A 32 -17.02 12.42 6.22
CA GLY A 32 -17.44 13.74 6.69
C GLY A 32 -16.62 14.19 7.91
N LEU A 33 -17.27 14.28 9.07
CA LEU A 33 -16.66 14.65 10.36
C LEU A 33 -16.26 13.43 11.21
N LYS A 34 -16.55 12.21 10.76
CA LYS A 34 -16.26 10.98 11.50
C LYS A 34 -14.90 10.44 11.07
N HIS A 35 -14.03 10.19 12.04
CA HIS A 35 -12.79 9.43 11.85
C HIS A 35 -13.12 7.94 11.96
N ILE A 36 -13.14 7.23 10.84
CA ILE A 36 -13.39 5.79 10.80
C ILE A 36 -12.04 5.10 10.66
N VAL A 37 -11.52 4.64 11.78
CA VAL A 37 -10.31 3.83 11.81
C VAL A 37 -10.65 2.41 11.35
N LYS A 38 -9.98 1.95 10.30
CA LYS A 38 -10.04 0.57 9.83
C LYS A 38 -8.71 -0.12 10.11
N GLU A 39 -8.79 -1.42 10.36
CA GLU A 39 -7.62 -2.29 10.46
C GLU A 39 -7.86 -3.58 9.70
N LYS A 40 -6.81 -4.11 9.07
CA LYS A 40 -6.88 -5.34 8.29
C LYS A 40 -5.53 -6.06 8.33
N MET A 41 -5.57 -7.37 8.56
CA MET A 41 -4.40 -8.20 8.34
C MET A 41 -4.22 -8.43 6.83
N VAL A 42 -3.06 -8.06 6.31
CA VAL A 42 -2.74 -8.12 4.89
C VAL A 42 -1.48 -8.95 4.72
N GLU A 43 -1.50 -9.90 3.79
CA GLU A 43 -0.29 -10.62 3.41
C GLU A 43 0.65 -9.70 2.64
N VAL A 44 1.92 -9.66 3.04
CA VAL A 44 2.96 -8.91 2.34
C VAL A 44 3.33 -9.69 1.09
N GLU A 45 3.26 -9.03 -0.05
CA GLU A 45 3.63 -9.66 -1.31
C GLU A 45 5.11 -10.02 -1.33
N LYS A 46 5.42 -11.07 -2.11
CA LYS A 46 6.80 -11.52 -2.29
C LYS A 46 7.67 -10.37 -2.81
N TYR A 47 8.73 -10.09 -2.08
CA TYR A 47 9.81 -9.20 -2.50
C TYR A 47 11.13 -9.97 -2.49
N ASP A 48 11.92 -9.78 -3.54
CA ASP A 48 13.26 -10.35 -3.65
C ASP A 48 14.33 -9.35 -3.17
N GLU A 49 14.03 -8.05 -3.25
CA GLU A 49 14.91 -6.96 -2.82
C GLU A 49 14.26 -6.15 -1.69
N THR A 50 15.04 -5.80 -0.68
CA THR A 50 14.60 -4.91 0.39
C THR A 50 14.51 -3.48 -0.10
N GLY A 51 13.39 -2.81 0.18
CA GLY A 51 13.16 -1.43 -0.22
C GLY A 51 12.21 -0.71 0.74
N SER A 52 11.56 0.33 0.23
CA SER A 52 10.50 1.02 0.95
C SER A 52 9.21 0.21 0.96
N ILE A 53 8.45 0.33 2.03
CA ILE A 53 7.15 -0.32 2.18
C ILE A 53 6.09 0.60 1.58
N TYR A 54 5.28 0.08 0.68
CA TYR A 54 4.15 0.79 0.06
C TYR A 54 2.85 0.10 0.40
N ILE A 55 1.87 0.90 0.83
CA ILE A 55 0.51 0.46 1.15
C ILE A 55 -0.41 1.03 0.10
N HIS A 56 -1.07 0.15 -0.65
CA HIS A 56 -2.01 0.52 -1.70
C HIS A 56 -3.43 0.19 -1.28
N PHE A 57 -4.30 1.20 -1.30
CA PHE A 57 -5.73 1.06 -1.07
C PHE A 57 -6.46 0.97 -2.41
N PHE A 58 -7.15 -0.14 -2.63
CA PHE A 58 -7.93 -0.40 -3.83
C PHE A 58 -9.43 -0.14 -3.58
N PRO A 59 -10.20 0.10 -4.65
CA PRO A 59 -11.66 0.02 -4.53
C PRO A 59 -12.06 -1.35 -3.97
N ASN A 60 -13.09 -1.38 -3.12
CA ASN A 60 -13.58 -2.57 -2.37
C ASN A 60 -12.86 -2.89 -1.04
N ASP A 61 -12.21 -1.92 -0.39
CA ASP A 61 -11.47 -2.14 0.87
C ASP A 61 -10.38 -3.23 0.76
N GLU A 62 -9.90 -3.45 -0.46
CA GLU A 62 -8.71 -4.25 -0.71
C GLU A 62 -7.46 -3.41 -0.42
N VAL A 63 -6.51 -4.01 0.29
CA VAL A 63 -5.27 -3.37 0.70
C VAL A 63 -4.16 -4.32 0.32
N ARG A 64 -3.14 -3.80 -0.37
CA ARG A 64 -1.94 -4.57 -0.71
C ARG A 64 -0.72 -3.88 -0.11
N VAL A 65 0.16 -4.69 0.49
CA VAL A 65 1.43 -4.24 1.05
C VAL A 65 2.54 -4.82 0.21
N VAL A 66 3.34 -3.94 -0.38
CA VAL A 66 4.49 -4.32 -1.21
C VAL A 66 5.75 -3.65 -0.70
N VAL A 67 6.89 -4.29 -0.96
CA VAL A 67 8.21 -3.72 -0.71
C VAL A 67 8.85 -3.45 -2.07
N SER A 68 9.34 -2.24 -2.28
CA SER A 68 9.92 -1.83 -3.55
C SER A 68 11.06 -0.83 -3.35
N ILE A 69 12.12 -0.98 -4.12
CA ILE A 69 13.19 0.03 -4.23
C ILE A 69 12.78 1.20 -5.13
N TYR A 70 11.80 0.99 -5.99
CA TYR A 70 11.26 2.00 -6.88
C TYR A 70 10.14 2.78 -6.19
N PRO A 71 10.02 4.10 -6.45
CA PRO A 71 8.91 4.90 -5.93
C PRO A 71 7.59 4.52 -6.60
N GLY A 72 6.46 4.79 -5.93
CA GLY A 72 5.12 4.41 -6.39
C GLY A 72 4.69 4.96 -7.77
N TYR A 73 5.34 6.02 -8.28
CA TYR A 73 5.09 6.55 -9.62
C TYR A 73 5.95 5.89 -10.72
N SER A 74 6.90 5.04 -10.35
CA SER A 74 7.78 4.35 -11.30
C SER A 74 7.01 3.25 -12.03
N THR A 75 7.27 3.10 -13.34
CA THR A 75 6.76 1.97 -14.13
C THR A 75 7.35 0.62 -13.69
N ALA A 76 8.48 0.65 -12.98
CA ALA A 76 9.12 -0.51 -12.36
C ALA A 76 8.54 -0.85 -10.96
N HIS A 77 7.60 -0.06 -10.45
CA HIS A 77 6.93 -0.35 -9.19
C HIS A 77 6.01 -1.59 -9.35
N PRO A 78 6.02 -2.55 -8.40
CA PRO A 78 5.27 -3.81 -8.52
C PRO A 78 3.75 -3.58 -8.61
N ILE A 79 3.24 -2.55 -7.93
CA ILE A 79 1.89 -2.06 -8.17
C ILE A 79 1.92 -1.06 -9.31
N ARG A 80 1.54 -1.53 -10.51
CA ARG A 80 1.24 -0.63 -11.63
C ARG A 80 -0.02 0.14 -11.29
N HIS A 81 0.12 1.42 -10.99
CA HIS A 81 -1.00 2.34 -11.14
C HIS A 81 -1.33 2.30 -12.63
N TYR A 82 -2.42 1.63 -13.01
CA TYR A 82 -2.97 1.77 -14.34
C TYR A 82 -3.30 3.26 -14.46
N GLY A 83 -2.41 3.97 -15.16
CA GLY A 83 -2.61 5.36 -15.48
C GLY A 83 -4.02 5.46 -16.01
N LYS A 84 -4.82 6.31 -15.36
CA LYS A 84 -5.91 7.00 -16.01
C LYS A 84 -5.45 7.27 -17.46
N PRO A 85 -6.18 6.86 -18.52
CA PRO A 85 -5.72 7.11 -19.88
C PRO A 85 -5.46 8.60 -19.98
N GLU A 86 -4.18 8.96 -20.04
CA GLU A 86 -3.74 10.30 -20.38
C GLU A 86 -4.37 10.58 -21.74
N ASN A 87 -5.19 11.62 -21.78
CA ASN A 87 -5.98 12.00 -22.95
C ASN A 87 -5.05 12.13 -24.16
N ILE A 88 -4.96 11.08 -24.98
CA ILE A 88 -4.51 11.18 -26.35
C ILE A 88 -5.70 11.77 -27.10
N ASN A 89 -5.69 13.09 -27.26
CA ASN A 89 -6.52 13.77 -28.24
C ASN A 89 -5.58 14.59 -29.16
N PRO A 90 -5.87 14.63 -30.48
CA PRO A 90 -4.89 14.67 -31.57
C PRO A 90 -4.21 16.01 -31.79
#